data_AF-A0AAV9T9A9-F1
#
_entry.id   AF-A0AAV9T9A9-F1
#
_cell.length_a   1.000
_cell.length_b   1.000
_cell.length_c   1.000
_cell.angle_alpha   90.00
_cell.angle_beta   90.00
_cell.angle_gamma   90.00
#
_symmetry.space_group_name_H-M   'P 1'
#
loop_
_entity.id
_entity.type
_entity.pdbx_description
1 polymer ?
#
loop_
_entity_poly.entity_id
_entity_poly.type
_entity_poly.pdbx_seq_one_letter_code
_entity_poly.pdbx_strand_id
1 'polypeptide(L)'
;MADDWDTNDNTWRTGGAPTSNDIPADDPWNHPKGGDAEDGNGDDRACFNCGQSGHNKADCPEPRKPFDGTCRGCGQEGHTRRECPDTPAMTCRVCGEEGHIRRDCPQKPPDVCRNCHEEGHDVVDCKAPRKIDRSTVPDIDADKAWVEINLAIQERDGIEAQEAVQKYLKHFPDMTYVELEKAFRSQDMGIYLIATERVLAPTHTNMDLQGNLEKKYTVQYRFSSQPDRQRERAAWPSSPVENMARLEDAGEPVSRLMQKCNNCNELGHISKSCPQEAMEKARVTITCYNCGEEGHRVRDCPTPRVDNQSGHKVSECPEPRKAGADVECNKCHEMGHFSRDCPQGGGGGGRACHNCGNEGHMSRECPEPRKIKCRNCDEEGHLSKDCDKPIDVSRIKCNNCGKMGHKSYRCPSPPKEDGDDMSPSNGVSNVPDTGDDAWGAGGGSGSTQDAVNDGW
;
A
#
# COMPACT_ATOMS: atom_id res chain seq x y z
N MET A 1 11.32 -62.54 30.69
CA MET A 1 11.33 -61.40 31.63
C MET A 1 11.93 -60.23 30.89
N ALA A 2 11.02 -59.35 30.45
CA ALA A 2 11.13 -57.97 29.97
C ALA A 2 12.12 -57.59 28.86
N ASP A 3 11.81 -56.72 27.90
CA ASP A 3 10.59 -56.24 27.23
C ASP A 3 11.12 -55.39 26.05
N ASP A 4 10.52 -55.58 24.87
CA ASP A 4 10.07 -54.59 23.87
C ASP A 4 10.99 -53.42 23.43
N TRP A 5 11.27 -53.30 22.12
CA TRP A 5 11.20 -52.05 21.31
C TRP A 5 11.30 -52.43 19.81
N ASP A 6 10.14 -52.34 19.15
CA ASP A 6 9.88 -52.70 17.75
C ASP A 6 10.40 -51.65 16.74
N THR A 7 10.47 -52.12 15.51
CA THR A 7 11.24 -51.72 14.34
C THR A 7 10.86 -50.39 13.67
N ASN A 8 11.89 -49.69 13.20
CA ASN A 8 11.81 -48.52 12.31
C ASN A 8 12.17 -49.00 10.89
N ASP A 9 11.23 -48.92 9.94
CA ASP A 9 11.48 -49.22 8.52
C ASP A 9 11.07 -48.05 7.62
N ASN A 10 11.98 -47.78 6.68
CA ASN A 10 11.93 -46.77 5.65
C ASN A 10 10.88 -47.12 4.59
N THR A 11 10.00 -46.16 4.25
CA THR A 11 9.52 -46.05 2.87
C THR A 11 9.42 -44.59 2.43
N TRP A 12 10.16 -44.26 1.38
CA TRP A 12 10.03 -43.06 0.56
C TRP A 12 8.96 -43.28 -0.52
N ARG A 13 8.05 -42.31 -0.71
CA ARG A 13 7.21 -41.96 -1.90
C ARG A 13 6.01 -41.14 -1.37
N THR A 14 5.46 -40.08 -1.95
CA THR A 14 5.54 -39.40 -3.26
C THR A 14 4.70 -38.11 -3.14
N GLY A 15 5.14 -37.01 -3.75
CA GLY A 15 4.28 -36.03 -4.44
C GLY A 15 3.46 -35.02 -3.62
N GLY A 16 3.68 -33.73 -3.89
CA GLY A 16 2.76 -32.63 -3.58
C GLY A 16 3.46 -31.42 -2.98
N ALA A 17 3.69 -30.37 -3.76
CA ALA A 17 4.21 -29.09 -3.28
C ALA A 17 3.16 -28.39 -2.38
N PRO A 18 3.51 -27.93 -1.16
CA PRO A 18 2.70 -26.96 -0.44
C PRO A 18 3.08 -25.54 -0.90
N THR A 19 2.04 -24.78 -1.22
CA THR A 19 2.07 -23.35 -1.49
C THR A 19 2.60 -22.57 -0.30
N SER A 20 3.25 -21.44 -0.58
CA SER A 20 3.68 -20.41 0.37
C SER A 20 2.75 -20.22 1.57
N ASN A 21 3.21 -20.56 2.78
CA ASN A 21 2.94 -19.88 4.06
C ASN A 21 3.50 -20.60 5.31
N ASP A 22 4.71 -21.18 5.25
CA ASP A 22 5.36 -21.76 6.43
C ASP A 22 6.58 -20.93 6.86
N ILE A 23 6.32 -19.82 7.55
CA ILE A 23 7.35 -19.05 8.28
C ILE A 23 7.39 -19.59 9.73
N PRO A 24 8.57 -19.95 10.28
CA PRO A 24 8.68 -20.48 11.64
C PRO A 24 8.10 -19.53 12.70
N ALA A 25 7.33 -20.08 13.64
CA ALA A 25 6.56 -19.33 14.64
C ALA A 25 7.38 -18.62 15.74
N ASP A 26 8.71 -18.67 15.68
CA ASP A 26 9.61 -18.26 16.77
C ASP A 26 10.42 -16.97 16.49
N ASP A 27 9.99 -16.13 15.54
CA ASP A 27 10.60 -14.80 15.35
C ASP A 27 10.17 -13.83 16.47
N PRO A 28 11.11 -13.29 17.28
CA PRO A 28 10.83 -12.37 18.38
C PRO A 28 10.31 -10.98 17.95
N TRP A 29 10.19 -10.71 16.66
CA TRP A 29 9.53 -9.54 16.08
C TRP A 29 8.23 -9.86 15.34
N ASN A 30 7.85 -11.13 15.27
CA ASN A 30 6.57 -11.58 14.74
C ASN A 30 5.51 -11.47 15.84
N HIS A 31 4.92 -10.28 15.95
CA HIS A 31 3.60 -10.18 16.57
C HIS A 31 2.63 -10.99 15.70
N PRO A 32 1.78 -11.87 16.25
CA PRO A 32 0.69 -12.41 15.45
C PRO A 32 -0.06 -11.22 14.88
N LYS A 33 -0.14 -11.12 13.55
CA LYS A 33 -1.11 -10.24 12.90
C LYS A 33 -2.41 -10.47 13.65
N GLY A 34 -2.92 -9.41 14.28
CA GLY A 34 -4.23 -9.45 14.92
C GLY A 34 -5.17 -10.04 13.90
N GLY A 35 -5.85 -11.12 14.31
CA GLY A 35 -6.49 -12.08 13.41
C GLY A 35 -7.23 -11.41 12.27
N ASP A 36 -7.18 -12.08 11.12
CA ASP A 36 -7.80 -11.71 9.86
C ASP A 36 -9.32 -11.59 10.06
N ALA A 37 -9.75 -10.46 10.61
CA ALA A 37 -11.10 -9.98 10.51
C ALA A 37 -11.19 -9.37 9.11
N GLU A 38 -11.88 -10.09 8.23
CA GLU A 38 -12.35 -9.65 6.92
C GLU A 38 -12.71 -8.15 6.95
N ASP A 39 -12.39 -7.45 5.86
CA ASP A 39 -12.60 -6.01 5.60
C ASP A 39 -13.98 -5.48 6.04
N GLY A 40 -14.13 -5.28 7.35
CA GLY A 40 -15.30 -4.77 8.02
C GLY A 40 -15.07 -3.31 8.38
N ASN A 41 -15.77 -2.44 7.67
CA ASN A 41 -15.98 -1.03 7.97
C ASN A 41 -15.90 -0.74 9.49
N GLY A 42 -14.98 0.14 9.91
CA GLY A 42 -14.62 0.39 11.32
C GLY A 42 -15.72 0.98 12.24
N ASP A 43 -16.98 0.96 11.80
CA ASP A 43 -18.16 1.40 12.54
C ASP A 43 -18.91 0.26 13.27
N ASP A 44 -18.63 -1.01 12.92
CA ASP A 44 -19.30 -2.18 13.50
C ASP A 44 -18.54 -2.80 14.68
N ARG A 45 -17.50 -2.13 15.18
CA ARG A 45 -16.82 -2.57 16.40
C ARG A 45 -17.73 -2.31 17.61
N ALA A 46 -18.35 -3.40 18.08
CA ALA A 46 -19.04 -3.44 19.36
C ALA A 46 -18.19 -2.83 20.47
N CYS A 47 -18.80 -1.97 21.28
CA CYS A 47 -18.17 -1.37 22.44
C CYS A 47 -17.64 -2.46 23.38
N PHE A 48 -16.34 -2.45 23.67
CA PHE A 48 -15.68 -3.39 24.60
C PHE A 48 -16.16 -3.31 26.07
N ASN A 49 -17.25 -2.58 26.34
CA ASN A 49 -17.91 -2.51 27.64
C ASN A 49 -19.33 -3.10 27.58
N CYS A 50 -20.19 -2.62 26.67
CA CYS A 50 -21.59 -3.06 26.59
C CYS A 50 -21.89 -4.00 25.42
N GLY A 51 -20.96 -4.18 24.48
CA GLY A 51 -21.14 -4.99 23.27
C GLY A 51 -21.98 -4.33 22.17
N GLN A 52 -22.49 -3.12 22.38
CA GLN A 52 -23.29 -2.39 21.38
C GLN A 52 -22.38 -1.64 20.41
N SER A 53 -22.69 -1.67 19.11
CA SER A 53 -21.97 -0.90 18.09
C SER A 53 -22.36 0.60 18.13
N GLY A 54 -21.60 1.42 17.41
CA GLY A 54 -21.86 2.88 17.31
C GLY A 54 -21.19 3.75 18.38
N HIS A 55 -20.46 3.17 19.35
CA HIS A 55 -19.62 3.93 20.29
C HIS A 55 -18.45 3.08 20.79
N ASN A 56 -17.38 3.74 21.28
CA ASN A 56 -16.21 3.07 21.86
C ASN A 56 -16.34 2.96 23.40
N LYS A 57 -15.42 2.25 24.06
CA LYS A 57 -15.41 2.07 25.52
C LYS A 57 -15.31 3.38 26.34
N ALA A 58 -14.73 4.44 25.77
CA ALA A 58 -14.63 5.73 26.44
C ALA A 58 -15.96 6.49 26.41
N ASP A 59 -16.73 6.33 25.33
CA ASP A 59 -18.00 7.01 25.08
C ASP A 59 -19.22 6.13 25.42
N CYS A 60 -19.03 5.08 26.22
CA CYS A 60 -20.07 4.14 26.58
C CYS A 60 -21.02 4.72 27.66
N PRO A 61 -22.33 4.81 27.39
CA PRO A 61 -23.31 5.32 28.36
C PRO A 61 -23.61 4.31 29.49
N GLU A 62 -23.29 3.03 29.30
CA GLU A 62 -23.41 2.02 30.34
C GLU A 62 -22.24 2.11 31.34
N PRO A 63 -22.50 1.85 32.64
CA PRO A 63 -21.43 1.79 33.63
C PRO A 63 -20.37 0.75 33.23
N ARG A 64 -19.12 0.98 33.62
CA ARG A 64 -18.02 0.06 33.31
C ARG A 64 -18.32 -1.31 33.94
N LYS A 65 -18.56 -2.31 33.10
CA LYS A 65 -18.69 -3.70 33.54
C LYS A 65 -17.35 -4.16 34.13
N PRO A 66 -17.37 -5.01 35.16
CA PRO A 66 -16.17 -5.69 35.62
C PRO A 66 -15.50 -6.38 34.43
N PHE A 67 -14.17 -6.44 34.45
CA PHE A 67 -13.43 -7.14 33.40
C PHE A 67 -13.88 -8.62 33.36
N ASP A 68 -14.53 -9.00 32.27
CA ASP A 68 -15.05 -10.34 32.00
C ASP A 68 -14.05 -11.23 31.26
N GLY A 69 -12.89 -10.66 30.90
CA GLY A 69 -11.83 -11.39 30.23
C GLY A 69 -10.99 -12.27 31.15
N THR A 70 -10.19 -13.11 30.52
CA THR A 70 -9.19 -13.94 31.18
C THR A 70 -7.92 -13.13 31.49
N CYS A 71 -7.40 -13.25 32.72
CA CYS A 71 -6.15 -12.64 33.14
C CYS A 71 -4.98 -13.24 32.34
N ARG A 72 -4.27 -12.41 31.57
CA ARG A 72 -3.07 -12.80 30.80
C ARG A 72 -1.84 -13.15 31.65
N GLY A 73 -1.97 -13.12 32.98
CA GLY A 73 -0.92 -13.52 33.93
C GLY A 73 -1.13 -14.95 34.43
N CYS A 74 -2.27 -15.22 35.08
CA CYS A 74 -2.58 -16.51 35.70
C CYS A 74 -3.60 -17.36 34.92
N GLY A 75 -4.19 -16.84 33.85
CA GLY A 75 -5.20 -17.54 33.06
C GLY A 75 -6.59 -17.64 33.72
N GLN A 76 -6.82 -16.99 34.87
CA GLN A 76 -8.13 -16.97 35.54
C GLN A 76 -8.99 -15.79 35.08
N GLU A 77 -10.31 -15.99 35.03
CA GLU A 77 -11.27 -14.97 34.59
C GLU A 77 -11.64 -13.99 35.72
N GLY A 78 -12.12 -12.80 35.36
CA GLY A 78 -12.72 -11.86 36.31
C GLY A 78 -11.78 -10.80 36.90
N HIS A 79 -10.50 -10.77 36.50
CA HIS A 79 -9.55 -9.73 36.92
C HIS A 79 -8.47 -9.46 35.88
N THR A 80 -7.91 -8.25 35.90
CA THR A 80 -6.80 -7.88 35.01
C THR A 80 -5.46 -8.32 35.57
N ARG A 81 -4.40 -8.43 34.74
CA ARG A 81 -3.04 -8.78 35.21
C ARG A 81 -2.52 -7.87 36.35
N ARG A 82 -3.00 -6.63 36.42
CA ARG A 82 -2.63 -5.67 37.48
C ARG A 82 -3.32 -5.97 38.81
N GLU A 83 -4.50 -6.58 38.76
CA GLU A 83 -5.35 -6.92 39.92
C GLU A 83 -5.33 -8.43 40.19
N CYS A 84 -4.31 -9.12 39.66
CA CYS A 84 -4.16 -10.56 39.79
C CYS A 84 -3.78 -10.91 41.24
N PRO A 85 -4.60 -11.70 41.96
CA PRO A 85 -4.26 -12.11 43.32
C PRO A 85 -3.02 -12.99 43.34
N ASP A 86 -2.83 -13.81 42.30
CA ASP A 86 -1.65 -14.66 42.10
C ASP A 86 -0.80 -14.11 40.95
N THR A 87 -0.28 -12.88 41.07
CA THR A 87 0.63 -12.34 40.05
C THR A 87 1.84 -13.28 39.92
N PRO A 88 2.05 -13.95 38.77
CA PRO A 88 3.30 -14.67 38.56
C PRO A 88 4.45 -13.66 38.66
N ALA A 89 5.51 -14.05 39.36
CA ALA A 89 6.67 -13.20 39.58
C ALA A 89 7.20 -12.68 38.23
N MET A 90 7.58 -11.40 38.18
CA MET A 90 8.21 -10.86 36.98
C MET A 90 9.57 -11.53 36.80
N THR A 91 9.64 -12.49 35.90
CA THR A 91 10.88 -13.13 35.45
C THR A 91 11.53 -12.28 34.37
N CYS A 92 12.84 -12.12 34.48
CA CYS A 92 13.64 -11.49 33.45
C CYS A 92 13.70 -12.40 32.22
N ARG A 93 13.35 -11.87 31.04
CA ARG A 93 13.40 -12.64 29.78
C ARG A 93 14.81 -12.99 29.30
N VAL A 94 15.85 -12.49 29.97
CA VAL A 94 17.25 -12.74 29.60
C VAL A 94 17.83 -13.87 30.45
N CYS A 95 17.79 -13.76 31.78
CA CYS A 95 18.37 -14.75 32.69
C CYS A 95 17.32 -15.69 33.34
N GLY A 96 16.03 -15.42 33.18
CA GLY A 96 14.94 -16.19 33.80
C GLY A 96 14.72 -15.90 35.28
N GLU A 97 15.61 -15.13 35.93
CA GLU A 97 15.50 -14.82 37.35
C GLU A 97 14.36 -13.82 37.64
N GLU A 98 13.77 -13.95 38.82
CA GLU A 98 12.68 -13.10 39.27
C GLU A 98 13.17 -11.75 39.82
N GLY A 99 12.33 -10.72 39.74
CA GLY A 99 12.54 -9.46 40.48
C GLY A 99 13.15 -8.31 39.67
N HIS A 100 13.49 -8.50 38.39
CA HIS A 100 13.99 -7.43 37.52
C HIS A 100 13.51 -7.55 36.07
N ILE A 101 13.46 -6.42 35.36
CA ILE A 101 13.15 -6.38 33.93
C ILE A 101 14.44 -6.49 33.10
N ARG A 102 14.34 -6.81 31.80
CA ARG A 102 15.49 -6.93 30.87
C ARG A 102 16.48 -5.76 30.97
N ARG A 103 15.99 -4.54 31.21
CA ARG A 103 16.83 -3.34 31.30
C ARG A 103 17.78 -3.39 32.50
N ASP A 104 17.35 -3.96 33.61
CA ASP A 104 18.05 -3.95 34.89
C ASP A 104 18.68 -5.34 35.16
N CYS A 105 18.85 -6.16 34.12
CA CYS A 105 19.41 -7.50 34.22
C CYS A 105 20.94 -7.46 34.38
N PRO A 106 21.50 -8.10 35.43
CA PRO A 106 22.95 -8.15 35.65
C PRO A 106 23.68 -8.99 34.61
N GLN A 107 22.98 -9.89 33.91
CA GLN A 107 23.50 -10.74 32.84
C GLN A 107 23.12 -10.24 31.44
N LYS A 108 22.72 -8.96 31.31
CA LYS A 108 22.31 -8.40 30.02
C LYS A 108 23.52 -8.40 29.06
N PRO A 109 23.40 -8.97 27.85
CA PRO A 109 24.39 -8.77 26.80
C PRO A 109 24.55 -7.26 26.51
N PRO A 110 25.75 -6.81 26.11
CA PRO A 110 25.96 -5.42 25.71
C PRO A 110 24.98 -5.04 24.60
N ASP A 111 24.46 -3.80 24.66
CA ASP A 111 23.64 -3.29 23.58
C ASP A 111 24.53 -3.09 22.35
N VAL A 112 24.14 -3.74 21.25
CA VAL A 112 24.81 -3.63 19.95
C VAL A 112 24.05 -2.64 19.06
N CYS A 113 24.79 -1.87 18.29
CA CYS A 113 24.24 -0.96 17.31
C CYS A 113 23.47 -1.74 16.23
N ARG A 114 22.22 -1.36 15.96
CA ARG A 114 21.38 -2.05 14.95
C ARG A 114 21.82 -1.81 13.50
N ASN A 115 22.76 -0.89 13.26
CA ASN A 115 23.27 -0.60 11.92
C ASN A 115 24.55 -1.40 11.61
N CYS A 116 25.57 -1.31 12.46
CA CYS A 116 26.86 -1.98 12.24
C CYS A 116 27.09 -3.25 13.09
N HIS A 117 26.25 -3.51 14.10
CA HIS A 117 26.40 -4.60 15.07
C HIS A 117 27.65 -4.53 15.96
N GLU A 118 28.24 -3.34 16.12
CA GLU A 118 29.29 -3.08 17.11
C GLU A 118 28.71 -2.60 18.44
N GLU A 119 29.44 -2.83 19.52
CA GLU A 119 29.03 -2.44 20.88
C GLU A 119 29.36 -0.97 21.18
N GLY A 120 28.64 -0.38 22.14
CA GLY A 120 29.04 0.89 22.77
C GLY A 120 28.46 2.17 22.16
N HIS A 121 27.61 2.07 21.14
CA HIS A 121 26.91 3.23 20.58
C HIS A 121 25.51 2.87 20.03
N ASP A 122 24.62 3.87 19.97
CA ASP A 122 23.31 3.76 19.35
C ASP A 122 23.36 4.09 17.85
N VAL A 123 22.30 3.74 17.11
CA VAL A 123 22.18 4.01 15.67
C VAL A 123 22.36 5.49 15.32
N VAL A 124 21.98 6.38 16.23
CA VAL A 124 22.07 7.84 16.03
C VAL A 124 23.52 8.31 15.93
N ASP A 125 24.43 7.66 16.67
CA ASP A 125 25.85 7.99 16.71
C ASP A 125 26.69 7.09 15.79
N CYS A 126 26.05 6.17 15.05
CA CYS A 126 26.71 5.21 14.19
C CYS A 126 27.19 5.87 12.89
N LYS A 127 28.51 5.90 12.69
CA LYS A 127 29.15 6.35 11.44
C LYS A 127 29.66 5.19 10.58
N ALA A 128 29.58 3.97 11.10
CA ALA A 128 30.05 2.79 10.40
C ALA A 128 29.07 2.41 9.26
N PRO A 129 29.57 1.81 8.17
CA PRO A 129 28.73 1.20 7.16
C PRO A 129 27.77 0.19 7.78
N ARG A 130 26.57 0.06 7.19
CA ARG A 130 25.61 -0.97 7.59
C ARG A 130 26.20 -2.35 7.34
N LYS A 131 26.12 -3.22 8.35
CA LYS A 131 26.48 -4.61 8.19
C LYS A 131 25.38 -5.32 7.39
N ILE A 132 25.68 -5.62 6.12
CA ILE A 132 24.77 -6.33 5.23
C ILE A 132 24.84 -7.82 5.56
N ASP A 133 23.72 -8.40 5.96
CA ASP A 133 23.59 -9.85 6.09
C ASP A 133 23.06 -10.44 4.77
N ARG A 134 23.84 -11.37 4.19
CA ARG A 134 23.49 -12.11 2.97
C ARG A 134 23.18 -13.59 3.28
N SER A 135 22.97 -13.95 4.54
CA SER A 135 22.70 -15.32 4.98
C SER A 135 21.43 -15.91 4.36
N THR A 136 20.39 -15.09 4.19
CA THR A 136 19.10 -15.50 3.60
C THR A 136 19.15 -15.67 2.08
N VAL A 137 20.16 -15.10 1.41
CA VAL A 137 20.30 -15.19 -0.05
C VAL A 137 20.77 -16.61 -0.41
N PRO A 138 20.10 -17.32 -1.35
CA PRO A 138 20.52 -18.66 -1.76
C PRO A 138 21.99 -18.71 -2.20
N ASP A 139 22.70 -19.75 -1.79
CA ASP A 139 24.07 -20.00 -2.25
C ASP A 139 24.05 -20.75 -3.59
N ILE A 140 24.22 -20.00 -4.68
CA ILE A 140 24.33 -20.54 -6.03
C ILE A 140 25.64 -20.07 -6.65
N ASP A 141 26.25 -20.85 -7.52
CA ASP A 141 27.49 -20.49 -8.18
C ASP A 141 27.39 -19.15 -8.95
N ALA A 142 28.48 -18.37 -9.00
CA ALA A 142 28.50 -17.04 -9.59
C ALA A 142 28.12 -17.03 -11.08
N ASP A 143 28.58 -18.03 -11.85
CA ASP A 143 28.24 -18.12 -13.27
C ASP A 143 26.76 -18.47 -13.47
N LYS A 144 26.20 -19.31 -12.59
CA LYS A 144 24.77 -19.62 -12.58
C LYS A 144 23.93 -18.40 -12.22
N ALA A 145 24.33 -17.64 -11.20
CA ALA A 145 23.67 -16.39 -10.84
C ALA A 145 23.66 -15.42 -12.02
N TRP A 146 24.76 -15.33 -12.76
CA TRP A 146 24.84 -14.50 -13.97
C TRP A 146 23.89 -14.94 -15.08
N VAL A 147 23.70 -16.26 -15.26
CA VAL A 147 22.70 -16.80 -16.20
C VAL A 147 21.28 -16.47 -15.74
N GLU A 148 20.98 -16.57 -14.44
CA GLU A 148 19.67 -16.18 -13.89
C GLU A 148 19.37 -14.70 -14.12
N ILE A 149 20.37 -13.82 -13.96
CA ILE A 149 20.22 -12.38 -14.27
C ILE A 149 19.83 -12.20 -15.74
N ASN A 150 20.53 -12.86 -16.67
CA ASN A 150 20.23 -12.76 -18.10
C ASN A 150 18.82 -13.27 -18.44
N LEU A 151 18.40 -14.38 -17.84
CA LEU A 151 17.07 -14.94 -18.05
C LEU A 151 15.98 -13.97 -17.58
N ALA A 152 16.10 -13.45 -16.36
CA ALA A 152 15.15 -12.49 -15.81
C ALA A 152 15.07 -11.21 -16.67
N ILE A 153 16.18 -10.75 -17.24
CA ILE A 153 16.19 -9.60 -18.15
C ILE A 153 15.47 -9.90 -19.46
N GLN A 154 15.65 -11.10 -20.04
CA GLN A 154 14.95 -11.51 -21.25
C GLN A 154 13.43 -11.57 -21.04
N GLU A 155 13.01 -12.01 -19.86
CA GLU A 155 11.60 -12.06 -19.44
C GLU A 155 11.04 -10.68 -19.04
N ARG A 156 11.92 -9.67 -18.95
CA ARG A 156 11.63 -8.32 -18.46
C ARG A 156 11.08 -8.30 -17.04
N ASP A 157 11.51 -9.25 -16.21
CA ASP A 157 11.20 -9.28 -14.79
C ASP A 157 12.26 -8.52 -14.00
N GLY A 158 11.88 -7.33 -13.52
CA GLY A 158 12.79 -6.48 -12.75
C GLY A 158 13.03 -6.97 -11.33
N ILE A 159 12.09 -7.71 -10.75
CA ILE A 159 12.19 -8.24 -9.39
C ILE A 159 13.15 -9.42 -9.39
N GLU A 160 12.93 -10.38 -10.29
CA GLU A 160 13.82 -11.53 -10.44
C GLU A 160 15.23 -11.11 -10.84
N ALA A 161 15.38 -10.09 -11.70
CA ALA A 161 16.68 -9.56 -12.06
C ALA A 161 17.41 -8.98 -10.82
N GLN A 162 16.71 -8.26 -9.94
CA GLN A 162 17.30 -7.71 -8.72
C GLN A 162 17.68 -8.82 -7.73
N GLU A 163 16.83 -9.84 -7.56
CA GLU A 163 17.13 -11.00 -6.71
C GLU A 163 18.33 -11.79 -7.23
N ALA A 164 18.40 -12.04 -8.54
CA ALA A 164 19.54 -12.72 -9.17
C ALA A 164 20.84 -11.91 -9.04
N VAL A 165 20.77 -10.57 -9.12
CA VAL A 165 21.91 -9.69 -8.82
C VAL A 165 22.36 -9.85 -7.37
N GLN A 166 21.45 -9.96 -6.39
CA GLN A 166 21.84 -10.19 -5.00
C GLN A 166 22.56 -11.53 -4.80
N LYS A 167 22.12 -12.60 -5.50
CA LYS A 167 22.81 -13.90 -5.51
C LYS A 167 24.23 -13.78 -6.07
N TYR A 168 24.41 -13.06 -7.18
CA TYR A 168 25.74 -12.81 -7.75
C TYR A 168 26.64 -12.02 -6.80
N LEU A 169 26.12 -10.95 -6.20
CA LEU A 169 26.83 -10.10 -5.25
C LEU A 169 27.19 -10.82 -3.93
N LYS A 170 26.61 -11.99 -3.65
CA LYS A 170 27.03 -12.82 -2.51
C LYS A 170 28.47 -13.34 -2.66
N HIS A 171 28.92 -13.58 -3.90
CA HIS A 171 30.29 -14.00 -4.21
C HIS A 171 31.28 -12.84 -4.30
N PHE A 172 30.78 -11.65 -4.63
CA PHE A 172 31.58 -10.44 -4.84
C PHE A 172 31.08 -9.30 -3.92
N PRO A 173 31.38 -9.35 -2.62
CA PRO A 173 30.87 -8.37 -1.66
C PRO A 173 31.42 -6.96 -1.88
N ASP A 174 32.61 -6.84 -2.49
CA ASP A 174 33.26 -5.55 -2.75
C ASP A 174 32.77 -4.87 -4.05
N MET A 175 31.93 -5.55 -4.84
CA MET A 175 31.44 -5.07 -6.13
C MET A 175 30.66 -3.77 -6.00
N THR A 176 30.98 -2.78 -6.84
CA THR A 176 30.29 -1.48 -6.87
C THR A 176 29.19 -1.43 -7.94
N TYR A 177 28.23 -0.52 -7.79
CA TYR A 177 27.22 -0.27 -8.84
C TYR A 177 27.84 0.15 -10.17
N VAL A 178 28.98 0.84 -10.14
CA VAL A 178 29.72 1.26 -11.33
C VAL A 178 30.28 0.06 -12.08
N GLU A 179 30.89 -0.89 -11.37
CA GLU A 179 31.43 -2.12 -11.97
C GLU A 179 30.30 -3.00 -12.52
N LEU A 180 29.19 -3.09 -11.79
CA LEU A 180 28.00 -3.83 -12.22
C LEU A 180 27.40 -3.22 -13.50
N GLU A 181 27.25 -1.90 -13.57
CA GLU A 181 26.78 -1.20 -14.77
C GLU A 181 27.73 -1.36 -15.96
N LYS A 182 29.06 -1.36 -15.71
CA LYS A 182 30.06 -1.62 -16.77
C LYS A 182 29.91 -3.03 -17.31
N ALA A 183 29.71 -4.02 -16.43
CA ALA A 183 29.49 -5.41 -16.83
C ALA A 183 28.22 -5.53 -17.68
N PHE A 184 27.09 -4.97 -17.24
CA PHE A 184 25.82 -4.99 -17.97
C PHE A 184 25.91 -4.34 -19.35
N ARG A 185 26.58 -3.20 -19.46
CA ARG A 185 26.80 -2.52 -20.74
C ARG A 185 27.76 -3.26 -21.66
N SER A 186 28.83 -3.85 -21.13
CA SER A 186 29.83 -4.55 -21.93
C SER A 186 29.28 -5.80 -22.61
N GLN A 187 28.28 -6.43 -21.99
CA GLN A 187 27.64 -7.66 -22.48
C GLN A 187 26.29 -7.40 -23.16
N ASP A 188 25.90 -6.14 -23.33
CA ASP A 188 24.61 -5.72 -23.92
C ASP A 188 23.40 -6.47 -23.31
N MET A 189 23.37 -6.57 -21.98
CA MET A 189 22.37 -7.39 -21.28
C MET A 189 20.95 -6.81 -21.37
N GLY A 190 20.79 -5.54 -21.74
CA GLY A 190 19.48 -4.89 -21.86
C GLY A 190 18.89 -4.36 -20.54
N ILE A 191 19.67 -4.38 -19.46
CA ILE A 191 19.36 -3.70 -18.19
C ILE A 191 20.37 -2.58 -17.94
N TYR A 192 19.90 -1.52 -17.28
CA TYR A 192 20.67 -0.33 -16.96
C TYR A 192 20.39 0.09 -15.52
N LEU A 193 21.46 0.31 -14.77
CA LEU A 193 21.42 0.92 -13.44
C LEU A 193 21.42 2.43 -13.63
N ILE A 194 20.30 3.07 -13.36
CA ILE A 194 20.12 4.51 -13.56
C ILE A 194 20.11 5.21 -12.20
N ALA A 195 21.05 6.14 -12.01
CA ALA A 195 21.14 6.96 -10.81
C ALA A 195 20.35 8.27 -10.98
N THR A 196 19.30 8.42 -10.17
CA THR A 196 18.39 9.58 -10.20
C THR A 196 18.31 10.26 -8.84
N GLU A 197 18.16 11.57 -8.82
CA GLU A 197 17.94 12.32 -7.58
C GLU A 197 16.46 12.21 -7.16
N ARG A 198 16.20 11.67 -5.97
CA ARG A 198 14.86 11.50 -5.40
C ARG A 198 14.83 12.02 -3.98
N VAL A 199 13.74 12.70 -3.63
CA VAL A 199 13.48 13.12 -2.26
C VAL A 199 12.95 11.92 -1.49
N LEU A 200 13.74 11.44 -0.52
CA LEU A 200 13.35 10.36 0.38
C LEU A 200 12.69 10.91 1.64
N ALA A 201 11.87 10.08 2.28
CA ALA A 201 11.36 10.39 3.61
C ALA A 201 12.54 10.55 4.59
N PRO A 202 12.44 11.40 5.63
CA PRO A 202 13.54 11.61 6.60
C PRO A 202 14.02 10.31 7.28
N THR A 203 13.16 9.32 7.40
CA THR A 203 13.46 8.00 7.98
C THR A 203 14.23 7.08 7.04
N HIS A 204 14.46 7.49 5.79
CA HIS A 204 15.13 6.70 4.75
C HIS A 204 16.40 7.39 4.25
N THR A 205 17.33 6.60 3.73
CA THR A 205 18.58 7.04 3.08
C THR A 205 18.91 6.10 1.95
N ASN A 206 19.63 6.56 0.94
CA ASN A 206 20.22 5.64 -0.02
C ASN A 206 21.47 4.98 0.59
N MET A 207 21.66 3.68 0.32
CA MET A 207 22.77 2.86 0.79
C MET A 207 23.41 2.12 -0.39
N ASP A 208 24.74 2.12 -0.48
CA ASP A 208 25.44 1.37 -1.53
C ASP A 208 25.53 -0.14 -1.22
N LEU A 209 26.09 -0.91 -2.17
CA LEU A 209 26.26 -2.36 -2.06
C LEU A 209 27.20 -2.78 -0.93
N GLN A 210 28.05 -1.87 -0.45
CA GLN A 210 29.02 -2.03 0.64
C GLN A 210 28.43 -1.60 2.00
N GLY A 211 27.22 -1.04 2.03
CA GLY A 211 26.53 -0.63 3.25
C GLY A 211 26.80 0.82 3.66
N ASN A 212 27.54 1.61 2.88
CA ASN A 212 27.71 3.03 3.17
C ASN A 212 26.40 3.78 2.95
N LEU A 213 25.97 4.52 3.97
CA LEU A 213 24.74 5.30 3.96
C LEU A 213 24.95 6.68 3.30
N GLU A 214 23.88 7.48 3.29
CA GLU A 214 23.88 8.89 2.86
C GLU A 214 24.24 9.15 1.39
N LYS A 215 24.01 8.17 0.52
CA LYS A 215 24.23 8.35 -0.93
C LYS A 215 23.23 9.35 -1.50
N LYS A 216 23.70 10.24 -2.38
CA LYS A 216 22.85 11.29 -2.96
C LYS A 216 21.80 10.73 -3.92
N TYR A 217 22.20 9.79 -4.78
CA TYR A 217 21.34 9.29 -5.85
C TYR A 217 20.67 7.97 -5.47
N THR A 218 19.45 7.78 -5.95
CA THR A 218 18.74 6.50 -5.87
C THR A 218 19.00 5.70 -7.13
N VAL A 219 19.55 4.48 -6.98
CA VAL A 219 19.73 3.52 -8.06
C VAL A 219 18.39 2.92 -8.45
N GLN A 220 18.14 2.77 -9.75
CA GLN A 220 16.98 2.08 -10.28
C GLN A 220 17.40 1.12 -11.39
N TYR A 221 16.89 -0.10 -11.35
CA TYR A 221 17.02 -1.08 -12.41
C TYR A 221 16.01 -0.76 -13.51
N ARG A 222 16.48 -0.50 -14.74
CA ARG A 222 15.65 -0.08 -15.87
C ARG A 222 16.01 -0.88 -17.12
N PHE A 223 15.02 -1.30 -17.90
CA PHE A 223 15.22 -2.00 -19.18
C PHE A 223 15.49 -1.06 -20.37
N SER A 224 15.59 0.24 -20.10
CA SER A 224 15.83 1.28 -21.10
C SER A 224 16.87 2.27 -20.58
N SER A 225 17.77 2.69 -21.46
CA SER A 225 18.74 3.75 -21.19
C SER A 225 18.10 5.15 -21.22
N GLN A 226 16.86 5.26 -21.71
CA GLN A 226 16.10 6.51 -21.82
C GLN A 226 14.89 6.51 -20.89
N PRO A 227 14.45 7.69 -20.41
CA PRO A 227 13.29 7.80 -19.53
C PRO A 227 12.00 7.44 -20.26
N ASP A 228 11.25 6.48 -19.73
CA ASP A 228 9.95 6.07 -20.27
C ASP A 228 8.88 7.16 -20.08
N ARG A 229 8.97 7.92 -18.99
CA ARG A 229 7.98 8.92 -18.59
C ARG A 229 8.55 10.33 -18.77
N GLN A 230 7.76 11.24 -19.33
CA GLN A 230 8.19 12.62 -19.58
C GLN A 230 8.67 13.34 -18.30
N ARG A 231 8.00 13.09 -17.16
CA ARG A 231 8.36 13.66 -15.85
C ARG A 231 9.75 13.23 -15.34
N GLU A 232 10.25 12.08 -15.79
CA GLU A 232 11.54 11.55 -15.35
C GLU A 232 12.71 12.22 -16.08
N ARG A 233 12.47 12.83 -17.25
CA ARG A 233 13.51 13.47 -18.07
C ARG A 233 14.34 14.51 -17.33
N ALA A 234 13.75 15.23 -16.38
CA ALA A 234 14.45 16.26 -15.61
C ALA A 234 15.48 15.68 -14.62
N ALA A 235 15.19 14.52 -14.04
CA ALA A 235 16.07 13.85 -13.07
C ALA A 235 17.01 12.81 -13.72
N TRP A 236 16.71 12.41 -14.97
CA TRP A 236 17.46 11.40 -15.70
C TRP A 236 18.88 11.89 -16.06
N PRO A 237 19.91 11.04 -15.99
CA PRO A 237 21.25 11.40 -16.44
C PRO A 237 21.27 11.68 -17.95
N SER A 238 21.98 12.73 -18.37
CA SER A 238 22.04 13.14 -19.78
C SER A 238 22.88 12.22 -20.65
N SER A 239 23.84 11.50 -20.04
CA SER A 239 24.73 10.58 -20.74
C SER A 239 25.11 9.36 -19.88
N PRO A 240 25.55 8.24 -20.49
CA PRO A 240 26.09 7.10 -19.75
C PRO A 240 27.28 7.45 -18.85
N VAL A 241 28.13 8.39 -19.28
CA VAL A 241 29.30 8.84 -18.49
C VAL A 241 28.85 9.58 -17.23
N GLU A 242 27.86 10.47 -17.38
CA GLU A 242 27.26 11.14 -16.23
C GLU A 242 26.58 10.13 -15.29
N ASN A 243 25.87 9.14 -15.84
CA ASN A 243 25.25 8.09 -15.04
C ASN A 243 26.27 7.31 -14.21
N MET A 244 27.40 6.93 -14.80
CA MET A 244 28.50 6.25 -14.07
C MET A 244 29.03 7.10 -12.91
N ALA A 245 29.27 8.39 -13.13
CA ALA A 245 29.71 9.29 -12.07
C ALA A 245 28.66 9.42 -10.95
N ARG A 246 27.37 9.43 -11.30
CA ARG A 246 26.29 9.41 -10.30
C ARG A 246 26.22 8.09 -9.54
N LEU A 247 26.52 6.95 -10.19
CA LEU A 247 26.50 5.63 -9.56
C LEU A 247 27.58 5.46 -8.46
N GLU A 248 28.67 6.23 -8.49
CA GLU A 248 29.67 6.27 -7.40
C GLU A 248 29.07 6.77 -6.07
N ASP A 249 28.07 7.65 -6.16
CA ASP A 249 27.33 8.22 -5.03
C ASP A 249 25.83 7.84 -5.09
N ALA A 250 25.56 6.61 -5.53
CA ALA A 250 24.21 6.07 -5.60
C ALA A 250 24.01 4.88 -4.66
N GLY A 251 22.77 4.72 -4.21
CA GLY A 251 22.37 3.59 -3.38
C GLY A 251 20.90 3.23 -3.54
N GLU A 252 20.52 2.11 -2.95
CA GLU A 252 19.12 1.69 -2.80
C GLU A 252 18.51 2.36 -1.55
N PRO A 253 17.23 2.77 -1.60
CA PRO A 253 16.60 3.44 -0.49
C PRO A 253 16.32 2.44 0.64
N VAL A 254 16.93 2.65 1.79
CA VAL A 254 16.77 1.82 2.99
C VAL A 254 16.36 2.67 4.19
N SER A 255 15.69 2.04 5.15
CA SER A 255 15.39 2.68 6.44
C SER A 255 16.69 3.03 7.16
N ARG A 256 16.78 4.24 7.74
CA ARG A 256 17.86 4.67 8.64
C ARG A 256 17.81 3.99 10.01
N LEU A 257 16.80 3.17 10.28
CA LEU A 257 16.51 2.56 11.60
C LEU A 257 16.32 3.60 12.71
N MET A 258 16.05 4.85 12.32
CA MET A 258 15.78 5.99 13.19
C MET A 258 14.34 6.43 12.99
N GLN A 259 13.58 6.41 14.08
CA GLN A 259 12.21 6.91 14.09
C GLN A 259 12.21 8.43 14.14
N LYS A 260 11.21 9.03 13.48
CA LYS A 260 10.95 10.46 13.53
C LYS A 260 10.18 10.79 14.81
N CYS A 261 10.63 11.79 15.55
CA CYS A 261 9.94 12.28 16.71
C CYS A 261 8.65 13.02 16.29
N ASN A 262 7.51 12.56 16.77
CA ASN A 262 6.22 13.22 16.48
C ASN A 262 6.05 14.56 17.21
N ASN A 263 7.03 14.98 18.03
CA ASN A 263 7.04 16.28 18.69
C ASN A 263 7.86 17.29 17.86
N CYS A 264 9.17 17.10 17.76
CA CYS A 264 10.08 18.03 17.08
C CYS A 264 10.40 17.71 15.61
N ASN A 265 9.90 16.59 15.08
CA ASN A 265 10.20 16.08 13.73
C ASN A 265 11.66 15.69 13.46
N GLU A 266 12.53 15.72 14.47
CA GLU A 266 13.92 15.24 14.37
C GLU A 266 14.00 13.72 14.49
N LEU A 267 15.12 13.14 14.06
CA LEU A 267 15.36 11.70 14.06
C LEU A 267 16.10 11.27 15.34
N GLY A 268 15.95 9.99 15.70
CA GLY A 268 16.78 9.34 16.73
C GLY A 268 16.14 9.24 18.11
N HIS A 269 14.98 9.85 18.33
CA HIS A 269 14.25 9.74 19.59
C HIS A 269 12.73 9.72 19.37
N ILE A 270 11.99 9.22 20.37
CA ILE A 270 10.52 9.24 20.38
C ILE A 270 10.01 10.45 21.16
N SER A 271 8.75 10.83 20.97
CA SER A 271 8.14 12.00 21.64
C SER A 271 8.27 11.99 23.17
N LYS A 272 8.31 10.81 23.81
CA LYS A 272 8.49 10.68 25.26
C LYS A 272 9.90 11.08 25.74
N SER A 273 10.88 10.97 24.86
CA SER A 273 12.29 11.27 25.13
C SER A 273 12.75 12.48 24.31
N CYS A 274 11.81 13.34 23.90
CA CYS A 274 12.13 14.54 23.13
C CYS A 274 12.78 15.59 24.05
N PRO A 275 13.94 16.15 23.67
CA PRO A 275 14.59 17.20 24.45
C PRO A 275 13.87 18.55 24.31
N GLN A 276 13.06 18.71 23.27
CA GLN A 276 12.26 19.92 23.03
C GLN A 276 10.96 19.86 23.83
N GLU A 277 10.46 21.03 24.21
CA GLU A 277 9.18 21.15 24.89
C GLU A 277 8.06 20.50 24.08
N ALA A 278 7.10 19.91 24.77
CA ALA A 278 5.97 19.25 24.13
C ALA A 278 5.14 20.30 23.38
N MET A 279 5.13 20.19 22.05
CA MET A 279 4.28 21.02 21.20
C MET A 279 2.82 20.69 21.50
N GLU A 280 2.04 21.71 21.83
CA GLU A 280 0.59 21.58 22.01
C GLU A 280 -0.04 21.21 20.67
N LYS A 281 -0.30 19.93 20.47
CA LYS A 281 -1.11 19.48 19.35
C LYS A 281 -2.53 19.89 19.63
N ALA A 282 -3.00 20.92 18.91
CA ALA A 282 -4.42 21.25 18.89
C ALA A 282 -5.19 19.96 18.58
N ARG A 283 -5.95 19.46 19.56
CA ARG A 283 -6.82 18.32 19.36
C ARG A 283 -7.77 18.76 18.25
N VAL A 284 -7.69 18.11 17.09
CA VAL A 284 -8.59 18.43 15.98
C VAL A 284 -9.99 18.05 16.45
N THR A 285 -10.73 19.05 16.92
CA THR A 285 -12.09 18.85 17.37
C THR A 285 -12.94 18.63 16.13
N ILE A 286 -13.47 17.42 16.01
CA ILE A 286 -14.36 17.07 14.90
C ILE A 286 -15.68 17.79 15.17
N THR A 287 -15.98 18.78 14.34
CA THR A 287 -17.25 19.50 14.37
C THR A 287 -18.21 18.90 13.35
N CYS A 288 -19.47 18.75 13.73
CA CYS A 288 -20.50 18.23 12.84
C CYS A 288 -20.93 19.31 11.86
N TYR A 289 -20.76 19.08 10.55
CA TYR A 289 -21.21 20.03 9.52
C TYR A 289 -22.73 20.26 9.46
N ASN A 290 -23.54 19.45 10.16
CA ASN A 290 -25.00 19.60 10.22
C ASN A 290 -25.43 20.52 11.38
N CYS A 291 -25.06 20.20 12.62
CA CYS A 291 -25.48 20.99 13.79
C CYS A 291 -24.42 21.95 14.35
N GLY A 292 -23.18 21.87 13.85
CA GLY A 292 -22.06 22.66 14.35
C GLY A 292 -21.49 22.19 15.70
N GLU A 293 -22.11 21.21 16.35
CA GLU A 293 -21.64 20.70 17.64
C GLU A 293 -20.37 19.84 17.48
N GLU A 294 -19.53 19.90 18.52
CA GLU A 294 -18.26 19.18 18.60
C GLU A 294 -18.47 17.74 19.09
N GLY A 295 -17.64 16.81 18.61
CA GLY A 295 -17.57 15.44 19.15
C GLY A 295 -18.27 14.35 18.34
N HIS A 296 -18.94 14.67 17.23
CA HIS A 296 -19.53 13.67 16.32
C HIS A 296 -19.42 14.08 14.84
N ARG A 297 -19.45 13.11 13.93
CA ARG A 297 -19.51 13.36 12.48
C ARG A 297 -20.95 13.49 12.01
N VAL A 298 -21.18 14.03 10.81
CA VAL A 298 -22.52 14.21 10.23
C VAL A 298 -23.37 12.93 10.20
N ARG A 299 -22.74 11.76 10.20
CA ARG A 299 -23.42 10.46 10.22
C ARG A 299 -24.00 10.10 11.58
N ASP A 300 -23.30 10.47 12.63
CA ASP A 300 -23.64 10.17 14.03
C ASP A 300 -24.31 11.39 14.70
N CYS A 301 -24.80 12.31 13.87
CA CYS A 301 -25.45 13.52 14.31
C CYS A 301 -26.86 13.20 14.82
N PRO A 302 -27.16 13.46 16.11
CA PRO A 302 -28.47 13.18 16.68
C PRO A 302 -29.54 14.13 16.12
N THR A 303 -29.13 15.28 15.56
CA THR A 303 -30.07 16.18 14.89
C THR A 303 -30.31 15.71 13.46
N PRO A 304 -31.59 15.60 13.03
CA PRO A 304 -31.90 15.29 11.64
C PRO A 304 -31.29 16.36 10.73
N ARG A 305 -30.85 15.94 9.53
CA ARG A 305 -30.32 16.88 8.53
C ARG A 305 -31.39 17.89 8.16
N VAL A 306 -31.11 19.16 8.46
CA VAL A 306 -31.96 20.28 8.09
C VAL A 306 -31.35 20.97 6.88
N ASP A 307 -32.16 21.21 5.87
CA ASP A 307 -31.75 22.04 4.75
C ASP A 307 -31.64 23.48 5.27
N ASN A 308 -30.51 24.14 4.99
CA ASN A 308 -30.14 25.46 5.50
C ASN A 308 -31.11 26.62 5.16
N GLN A 309 -32.28 26.35 4.59
CA GLN A 309 -33.26 27.37 4.19
C GLN A 309 -34.69 27.12 4.69
N SER A 310 -35.11 25.92 5.10
CA SER A 310 -36.56 25.71 5.28
C SER A 310 -37.04 24.59 6.21
N GLY A 311 -36.24 24.13 7.19
CA GLY A 311 -36.76 23.45 8.38
C GLY A 311 -37.57 22.15 8.18
N HIS A 312 -37.54 21.54 7.00
CA HIS A 312 -38.10 20.22 6.69
C HIS A 312 -37.03 19.35 6.01
N LYS A 313 -37.28 18.04 5.90
CA LYS A 313 -36.40 17.13 5.14
C LYS A 313 -36.48 17.45 3.64
N VAL A 314 -35.36 17.35 2.90
CA VAL A 314 -35.28 17.49 1.43
C VAL A 314 -36.41 16.75 0.67
N SER A 315 -36.86 15.61 1.20
CA SER A 315 -37.90 14.76 0.64
C SER A 315 -39.33 15.27 0.86
N GLU A 316 -39.53 16.18 1.82
CA GLU A 316 -40.83 16.68 2.27
C GLU A 316 -40.98 18.20 2.04
N CYS A 317 -40.08 18.81 1.24
CA CYS A 317 -40.19 20.20 0.84
C CYS A 317 -41.42 20.42 -0.05
N PRO A 318 -42.40 21.24 0.38
CA PRO A 318 -43.57 21.56 -0.43
C PRO A 318 -43.24 22.51 -1.59
N GLU A 319 -42.06 23.16 -1.56
CA GLU A 319 -41.60 24.02 -2.65
C GLU A 319 -40.72 23.24 -3.66
N PRO A 320 -40.94 23.43 -4.97
CA PRO A 320 -40.07 22.81 -5.97
C PRO A 320 -38.64 23.31 -5.80
N ARG A 321 -37.65 22.41 -5.88
CA ARG A 321 -36.22 22.77 -5.79
C ARG A 321 -35.89 23.83 -6.84
N LYS A 322 -35.70 25.07 -6.42
CA LYS A 322 -35.22 26.14 -7.29
C LYS A 322 -33.70 26.12 -7.29
N ALA A 323 -33.10 26.05 -8.46
CA ALA A 323 -31.66 26.28 -8.59
C ALA A 323 -31.37 27.76 -8.26
N GLY A 324 -30.32 28.02 -7.50
CA GLY A 324 -29.82 29.38 -7.30
C GLY A 324 -29.39 30.02 -8.62
N ALA A 325 -29.34 31.34 -8.67
CA ALA A 325 -28.91 32.08 -9.87
C ALA A 325 -27.43 31.82 -10.26
N ASP A 326 -26.67 31.26 -9.33
CA ASP A 326 -25.27 30.84 -9.41
C ASP A 326 -25.09 29.38 -9.90
N VAL A 327 -26.17 28.62 -10.09
CA VAL A 327 -26.09 27.23 -10.55
C VAL A 327 -26.04 27.18 -12.07
N GLU A 328 -24.88 26.82 -12.61
CA GLU A 328 -24.68 26.56 -14.05
C GLU A 328 -25.17 25.16 -14.43
N CYS A 329 -25.94 25.06 -15.51
CA CYS A 329 -26.37 23.78 -16.03
C CYS A 329 -25.23 23.08 -16.78
N ASN A 330 -24.71 21.97 -16.24
CA ASN A 330 -23.66 21.14 -16.89
C ASN A 330 -24.01 20.58 -18.29
N LYS A 331 -25.21 20.81 -18.82
CA LYS A 331 -25.62 20.38 -20.17
C LYS A 331 -25.63 21.51 -21.20
N CYS A 332 -26.19 22.66 -20.86
CA CYS A 332 -26.28 23.80 -21.78
C CYS A 332 -25.41 24.98 -21.36
N HIS A 333 -24.74 24.89 -20.21
CA HIS A 333 -23.92 25.93 -19.60
C HIS A 333 -24.67 27.24 -19.30
N GLU A 334 -26.01 27.18 -19.25
CA GLU A 334 -26.85 28.30 -18.88
C GLU A 334 -27.19 28.25 -17.39
N MET A 335 -27.29 29.44 -16.78
CA MET A 335 -27.48 29.60 -15.34
C MET A 335 -28.95 29.47 -14.93
N GLY A 336 -29.19 29.11 -13.67
CA GLY A 336 -30.51 29.23 -13.02
C GLY A 336 -31.43 28.01 -13.16
N HIS A 337 -30.91 26.86 -13.60
CA HIS A 337 -31.64 25.58 -13.59
C HIS A 337 -30.70 24.38 -13.43
N PHE A 338 -31.19 23.29 -12.84
CA PHE A 338 -30.41 22.06 -12.74
C PHE A 338 -30.39 21.32 -14.09
N SER A 339 -29.34 20.52 -14.34
CA SER A 339 -29.23 19.68 -15.56
C SER A 339 -30.43 18.75 -15.82
N ARG A 340 -31.28 18.51 -14.83
CA ARG A 340 -32.50 17.70 -14.95
C ARG A 340 -33.70 18.48 -15.48
N ASP A 341 -33.68 19.80 -15.35
CA ASP A 341 -34.74 20.75 -15.70
C ASP A 341 -34.30 21.65 -16.88
N CYS A 342 -33.30 21.19 -17.65
CA CYS A 342 -32.73 21.93 -18.76
C CYS A 342 -33.71 22.09 -19.93
N PRO A 343 -34.11 23.32 -20.31
CA PRO A 343 -35.08 23.58 -21.37
C PRO A 343 -34.51 23.24 -22.77
N GLN A 344 -33.22 23.49 -23.00
CA GLN A 344 -32.50 23.14 -24.23
C GLN A 344 -32.17 21.64 -24.31
N GLY A 345 -32.21 20.94 -23.18
CA GLY A 345 -31.82 19.54 -23.04
C GLY A 345 -32.88 18.78 -22.28
N GLY A 346 -34.08 18.68 -22.89
CA GLY A 346 -35.22 17.82 -22.55
C GLY A 346 -35.19 17.23 -21.15
N GLY A 347 -36.11 17.72 -20.31
CA GLY A 347 -36.31 17.29 -18.93
C GLY A 347 -36.17 15.78 -18.72
N GLY A 348 -35.68 15.39 -17.54
CA GLY A 348 -35.47 14.00 -17.15
C GLY A 348 -36.75 13.13 -17.20
N GLY A 349 -37.12 12.68 -18.40
CA GLY A 349 -38.31 11.87 -18.66
C GLY A 349 -38.20 10.89 -19.83
N GLY A 350 -36.99 10.62 -20.35
CA GLY A 350 -36.85 9.78 -21.55
C GLY A 350 -35.46 9.17 -21.73
N ARG A 351 -34.79 8.72 -20.65
CA ARG A 351 -33.69 7.77 -20.87
C ARG A 351 -34.32 6.43 -21.21
N ALA A 352 -34.55 6.24 -22.51
CA ALA A 352 -34.68 4.92 -23.11
C ALA A 352 -33.67 3.99 -22.42
N CYS A 353 -34.18 2.91 -21.84
CA CYS A 353 -33.38 1.94 -21.13
C CYS A 353 -32.19 1.54 -22.01
N HIS A 354 -30.95 1.72 -21.54
CA HIS A 354 -29.75 1.39 -22.34
C HIS A 354 -29.62 -0.11 -22.65
N ASN A 355 -30.53 -0.94 -22.14
CA ASN A 355 -30.64 -2.35 -22.47
C ASN A 355 -31.62 -2.60 -23.63
N CYS A 356 -32.87 -2.11 -23.54
CA CYS A 356 -33.93 -2.42 -24.52
C CYS A 356 -34.42 -1.22 -25.36
N GLY A 357 -33.96 0.00 -25.07
CA GLY A 357 -34.35 1.22 -25.78
C GLY A 357 -35.73 1.77 -25.41
N ASN A 358 -36.48 1.09 -24.53
CA ASN A 358 -37.81 1.54 -24.12
C ASN A 358 -37.74 2.55 -22.97
N GLU A 359 -38.60 3.56 -23.01
CA GLU A 359 -38.71 4.58 -21.96
C GLU A 359 -39.53 4.05 -20.76
N GLY A 360 -39.41 4.71 -19.61
CA GLY A 360 -40.20 4.38 -18.41
C GLY A 360 -39.51 3.47 -17.37
N HIS A 361 -38.30 2.96 -17.64
CA HIS A 361 -37.50 2.21 -16.66
C HIS A 361 -36.00 2.38 -16.90
N MET A 362 -35.18 2.14 -15.87
CA MET A 362 -33.71 2.18 -15.98
C MET A 362 -33.15 0.82 -16.37
N SER A 363 -31.92 0.74 -16.90
CA SER A 363 -31.28 -0.54 -17.30
C SER A 363 -31.15 -1.58 -16.19
N ARG A 364 -31.27 -1.17 -14.93
CA ARG A 364 -31.28 -2.07 -13.77
C ARG A 364 -32.65 -2.72 -13.52
N GLU A 365 -33.71 -2.06 -13.95
CA GLU A 365 -35.13 -2.44 -13.79
C GLU A 365 -35.71 -2.92 -15.13
N CYS A 366 -34.84 -3.26 -16.09
CA CYS A 366 -35.26 -3.71 -17.40
C CYS A 366 -35.81 -5.13 -17.32
N PRO A 367 -37.06 -5.37 -17.75
CA PRO A 367 -37.66 -6.71 -17.78
C PRO A 367 -37.05 -7.59 -18.89
N GLU A 368 -36.33 -7.01 -19.85
CA GLU A 368 -35.60 -7.76 -20.87
C GLU A 368 -34.22 -8.22 -20.37
N PRO A 369 -33.73 -9.39 -20.81
CA PRO A 369 -32.39 -9.85 -20.48
C PRO A 369 -31.34 -8.83 -20.94
N ARG A 370 -30.23 -8.73 -20.19
CA ARG A 370 -29.16 -7.77 -20.48
C ARG A 370 -28.47 -8.10 -21.81
N LYS A 371 -28.73 -7.28 -22.84
CA LYS A 371 -28.03 -7.27 -24.13
C LYS A 371 -26.68 -6.59 -23.94
N ILE A 372 -25.67 -7.35 -23.50
CA ILE A 372 -24.30 -6.86 -23.34
C ILE A 372 -23.68 -6.77 -24.73
N LYS A 373 -23.47 -5.55 -25.24
CA LYS A 373 -22.77 -5.30 -26.51
C LYS A 373 -21.32 -4.92 -26.26
N CYS A 374 -20.40 -5.60 -26.92
CA CYS A 374 -18.98 -5.30 -26.84
C CYS A 374 -18.67 -4.00 -27.58
N ARG A 375 -18.13 -2.99 -26.88
CA ARG A 375 -17.72 -1.71 -27.51
C ARG A 375 -16.45 -1.81 -28.38
N ASN A 376 -15.83 -2.98 -28.44
CA ASN A 376 -14.66 -3.24 -29.29
C ASN A 376 -15.09 -3.81 -30.65
N CYS A 377 -15.94 -4.85 -30.66
CA CYS A 377 -16.33 -5.57 -31.88
C CYS A 377 -17.83 -5.53 -32.22
N ASP A 378 -18.65 -4.83 -31.43
CA ASP A 378 -20.12 -4.70 -31.55
C ASP A 378 -20.93 -6.01 -31.42
N GLU A 379 -20.28 -7.12 -31.09
CA GLU A 379 -20.94 -8.42 -30.85
C GLU A 379 -21.61 -8.47 -29.48
N GLU A 380 -22.70 -9.23 -29.39
CA GLU A 380 -23.48 -9.40 -28.17
C GLU A 380 -22.95 -10.58 -27.34
N GLY A 381 -23.00 -10.49 -26.01
CA GLY A 381 -22.70 -11.60 -25.08
C GLY A 381 -21.45 -11.42 -24.21
N HIS A 382 -20.58 -10.45 -24.50
CA HIS A 382 -19.34 -10.22 -23.72
C HIS A 382 -19.03 -8.73 -23.54
N LEU A 383 -18.28 -8.38 -22.49
CA LEU A 383 -17.78 -7.02 -22.26
C LEU A 383 -16.51 -6.78 -23.09
N SER A 384 -16.16 -5.51 -23.35
CA SER A 384 -14.93 -5.16 -24.07
C SER A 384 -13.63 -5.67 -23.43
N LYS A 385 -13.68 -6.10 -22.17
CA LYS A 385 -12.56 -6.73 -21.46
C LYS A 385 -12.40 -8.21 -21.81
N ASP A 386 -13.50 -8.86 -22.18
CA ASP A 386 -13.61 -10.29 -22.44
C ASP A 386 -13.79 -10.52 -23.96
N CYS A 387 -13.27 -9.61 -24.78
CA CYS A 387 -13.36 -9.65 -26.23
C CYS A 387 -12.12 -10.33 -26.82
N ASP A 388 -12.31 -11.42 -27.54
CA ASP A 388 -11.22 -12.18 -28.16
C ASP A 388 -10.57 -11.44 -29.36
N LYS A 389 -11.20 -10.36 -29.86
CA LYS A 389 -10.69 -9.59 -30.99
C LYS A 389 -9.69 -8.52 -30.52
N PRO A 390 -8.63 -8.25 -31.31
CA PRO A 390 -7.66 -7.21 -30.97
C PRO A 390 -8.34 -5.85 -30.80
N ILE A 391 -7.85 -5.07 -29.83
CA ILE A 391 -8.45 -3.80 -29.43
C ILE A 391 -8.26 -2.76 -30.54
N ASP A 392 -9.35 -2.27 -31.11
CA ASP A 392 -9.32 -1.18 -32.08
C ASP A 392 -9.12 0.17 -31.38
N VAL A 393 -7.90 0.67 -31.41
CA VAL A 393 -7.50 1.93 -30.76
C VAL A 393 -8.22 3.14 -31.37
N SER A 394 -8.70 3.05 -32.62
CA SER A 394 -9.44 4.13 -33.30
C SER A 394 -10.77 4.45 -32.62
N ARG A 395 -11.40 3.45 -31.99
CA ARG A 395 -12.72 3.55 -31.32
C ARG A 395 -12.63 3.96 -29.86
N ILE A 396 -11.42 4.10 -29.32
CA ILE A 396 -11.21 4.49 -27.91
C ILE A 396 -11.26 6.02 -27.79
N LYS A 397 -12.20 6.53 -26.98
CA LYS A 397 -12.22 7.92 -26.54
C LYS A 397 -11.22 8.11 -25.40
N CYS A 398 -10.27 9.02 -25.57
CA CYS A 398 -9.32 9.36 -24.52
C CYS A 398 -10.01 10.14 -23.39
N ASN A 399 -9.86 9.69 -22.14
CA ASN A 399 -10.47 10.37 -20.99
C ASN A 399 -9.79 11.72 -20.66
N ASN A 400 -8.54 11.91 -21.08
CA ASN A 400 -7.83 13.17 -20.89
C ASN A 400 -8.33 14.24 -21.89
N CYS A 401 -8.08 14.03 -23.19
CA CYS A 401 -8.38 15.05 -24.22
C CYS A 401 -9.74 14.89 -24.91
N GLY A 402 -10.48 13.81 -24.67
CA GLY A 402 -11.79 13.54 -25.27
C GLY A 402 -11.76 13.11 -26.75
N LYS A 403 -10.59 13.11 -27.41
CA LYS A 403 -10.44 12.70 -28.82
C LYS A 403 -10.38 11.17 -28.94
N MET A 404 -10.85 10.66 -30.07
CA MET A 404 -10.79 9.24 -30.43
C MET A 404 -9.37 8.86 -30.90
N GLY A 405 -9.01 7.58 -30.87
CA GLY A 405 -7.80 7.08 -31.54
C GLY A 405 -6.56 6.88 -30.68
N HIS A 406 -6.63 7.05 -29.37
CA HIS A 406 -5.50 6.75 -28.47
C HIS A 406 -5.97 6.46 -27.04
N LYS A 407 -5.17 5.67 -26.32
CA LYS A 407 -5.36 5.41 -24.89
C LYS A 407 -4.82 6.59 -24.06
N SER A 408 -5.37 6.82 -22.87
CA SER A 408 -5.05 7.98 -22.03
C SER A 408 -3.55 8.17 -21.73
N TYR A 409 -2.78 7.08 -21.63
CA TYR A 409 -1.34 7.11 -21.38
C TYR A 409 -0.48 7.49 -22.61
N ARG A 410 -1.06 7.47 -23.81
CA ARG A 410 -0.45 7.95 -25.06
C ARG A 410 -1.17 9.21 -25.57
N CYS A 411 -1.75 9.99 -24.65
CA CYS A 411 -2.42 11.23 -25.03
C CYS A 411 -1.38 12.26 -25.51
N PRO A 412 -1.55 12.83 -26.71
CA PRO A 412 -0.65 13.87 -27.21
C PRO A 412 -0.92 15.24 -26.56
N SER A 413 -2.02 15.36 -25.80
CA SER A 413 -2.34 16.57 -25.04
C SER A 413 -1.81 16.43 -23.61
N PRO A 414 -1.36 17.54 -22.99
CA PRO A 414 -0.97 17.53 -21.59
C PRO A 414 -2.11 17.01 -20.71
N PRO A 415 -1.82 16.42 -19.54
CA PRO A 415 -2.84 16.15 -18.53
C PRO A 415 -3.62 17.44 -18.26
N LYS A 416 -4.95 17.37 -18.25
CA LYS A 416 -5.74 18.48 -17.70
C LYS A 416 -5.24 18.73 -16.27
N GLU A 417 -4.84 19.97 -15.99
CA GLU A 417 -4.59 20.38 -14.61
C GLU A 417 -5.91 20.20 -13.87
N ASP A 418 -5.87 19.45 -12.77
CA ASP A 418 -6.99 19.33 -11.85
C ASP A 418 -7.22 20.72 -11.25
N GLY A 419 -7.97 21.56 -11.96
CA GLY A 419 -8.55 22.76 -11.37
C GLY A 419 -9.45 22.32 -10.24
N ASP A 420 -9.42 23.07 -9.14
CA ASP A 420 -10.08 22.80 -7.87
C ASP A 420 -11.63 22.87 -7.96
N ASP A 421 -12.23 22.22 -8.96
CA ASP A 421 -13.66 22.07 -9.11
C ASP A 421 -14.12 20.77 -8.44
N MET A 422 -14.46 20.91 -7.16
CA MET A 422 -15.12 19.89 -6.35
C MET A 422 -16.54 19.63 -6.87
N SER A 423 -16.66 18.97 -8.03
CA SER A 423 -17.90 18.36 -8.48
C SER A 423 -18.05 16.97 -7.81
N PRO A 424 -19.20 16.66 -7.17
CA PRO A 424 -19.37 15.41 -6.43
C PRO A 424 -19.54 14.25 -7.40
N SER A 425 -18.42 13.65 -7.79
CA SER A 425 -18.42 12.37 -8.47
C SER A 425 -18.75 11.28 -7.45
N ASN A 426 -19.96 10.75 -7.56
CA ASN A 426 -20.39 9.52 -6.89
C ASN A 426 -19.45 8.38 -7.28
N GLY A 427 -18.49 8.11 -6.39
CA GLY A 427 -17.52 7.04 -6.47
C GLY A 427 -16.86 6.90 -5.11
N VAL A 428 -17.65 6.49 -4.11
CA VAL A 428 -17.14 6.19 -2.77
C VAL A 428 -16.33 4.90 -2.87
N SER A 429 -15.05 5.02 -3.14
CA SER A 429 -14.08 3.99 -2.79
C SER A 429 -13.70 4.23 -1.34
N ASN A 430 -14.31 3.48 -0.42
CA ASN A 430 -13.78 3.32 0.93
C ASN A 430 -12.38 2.71 0.79
N VAL A 431 -11.34 3.50 1.00
CA VAL A 431 -9.99 3.01 1.25
C VAL A 431 -9.82 3.05 2.77
N PRO A 432 -9.66 1.90 3.46
CA PRO A 432 -9.18 1.92 4.82
C PRO A 432 -7.72 2.42 4.80
N ASP A 433 -7.46 3.43 5.64
CA ASP A 433 -6.11 3.87 5.95
C ASP A 433 -5.40 2.76 6.74
N THR A 434 -4.72 1.87 6.03
CA THR A 434 -3.69 0.99 6.59
C THR A 434 -2.35 1.42 6.01
N GLY A 435 -1.57 2.09 6.84
CA GLY A 435 -0.16 2.34 6.57
C GLY A 435 0.62 1.05 6.35
N ASP A 436 1.70 1.24 5.58
CA ASP A 436 2.89 0.39 5.51
C ASP A 436 2.71 -1.03 4.96
N ASP A 437 2.86 -1.17 3.64
CA ASP A 437 3.63 -2.26 3.02
C ASP A 437 4.05 -1.82 1.60
N ALA A 438 5.31 -1.42 1.49
CA ALA A 438 5.99 -1.23 0.22
C ALA A 438 6.53 -2.59 -0.22
N TRP A 439 5.94 -3.25 -1.22
CA TRP A 439 6.58 -4.06 -2.28
C TRP A 439 5.52 -4.36 -3.35
N GLY A 440 5.93 -4.32 -4.62
CA GLY A 440 5.04 -4.37 -5.77
C GLY A 440 4.48 -5.76 -6.09
N ALA A 441 3.31 -5.78 -6.73
CA ALA A 441 2.83 -6.92 -7.50
C ALA A 441 1.92 -6.42 -8.62
N GLY A 442 2.44 -6.44 -9.85
CA GLY A 442 1.64 -6.37 -11.07
C GLY A 442 1.20 -7.78 -11.44
N GLY A 443 0.01 -8.19 -11.00
CA GLY A 443 -0.61 -9.45 -11.42
C GLY A 443 -1.40 -9.27 -12.71
N GLY A 444 -0.82 -9.69 -13.84
CA GLY A 444 -1.53 -9.94 -15.08
C GLY A 444 -1.72 -11.43 -15.29
N SER A 445 -2.94 -11.92 -15.11
CA SER A 445 -3.35 -13.30 -15.36
C SER A 445 -3.27 -13.64 -16.86
N GLY A 446 -2.42 -14.59 -17.23
CA GLY A 446 -2.39 -15.21 -18.55
C GLY A 446 -2.91 -16.64 -18.47
N SER A 447 -4.04 -16.91 -19.13
CA SER A 447 -4.51 -18.27 -19.42
C SER A 447 -3.96 -18.72 -20.78
N THR A 448 -3.46 -19.93 -20.77
CA THR A 448 -2.82 -20.72 -21.84
C THR A 448 -3.66 -20.89 -23.10
N GLN A 449 -3.03 -20.90 -24.29
CA GLN A 449 -2.86 -22.10 -25.14
C GLN A 449 -2.25 -21.76 -26.51
N ASP A 450 -1.15 -22.46 -26.81
CA ASP A 450 -0.76 -23.12 -28.07
C ASP A 450 -1.14 -22.52 -29.43
N ALA A 451 -0.14 -22.38 -30.32
CA ALA A 451 0.01 -23.21 -31.54
C ALA A 451 0.72 -22.47 -32.72
N VAL A 452 1.82 -23.11 -33.19
CA VAL A 452 2.35 -23.23 -34.58
C VAL A 452 2.47 -22.03 -35.55
N ASN A 453 3.74 -21.74 -35.88
CA ASN A 453 4.42 -21.84 -37.20
C ASN A 453 3.99 -21.03 -38.46
N ASP A 454 5.04 -20.78 -39.26
CA ASP A 454 5.13 -20.50 -40.72
C ASP A 454 5.13 -19.05 -41.25
N GLY A 455 6.33 -18.62 -41.66
CA GLY A 455 6.66 -18.18 -43.02
C GLY A 455 5.95 -16.96 -43.63
N TRP A 456 6.70 -15.88 -43.87
CA TRP A 456 7.33 -15.49 -45.15
C TRP A 456 7.97 -14.11 -44.99
#